data_AF-A0A3N1WR08-F1
#
_entry.id   AF-A0A3N1WR08-F1
#
_cell.length_a   1.000
_cell.length_b   1.000
_cell.length_c   1.000
_cell.angle_alpha   90.00
_cell.angle_beta   90.00
_cell.angle_gamma   90.00
#
_symmetry.space_group_name_H-M   'P 1'
#
loop_
_entity.id
_entity.type
_entity.pdbx_description
1 polymer ?
#
loop_
_entity_poly.entity_id
_entity_poly.type
_entity_poly.pdbx_seq_one_letter_code
_entity_poly.pdbx_strand_id
1 'polypeptide(L)'
;MHPIPKLTAQRLAELPPGTPIRIGSQLVTFNGCSIRPNYKGVEETFVDYTLPDGTPGSHFEYTVLDAGTEHLESVRCRYCGRFRHPEDVVKGTVKHWNRSERDDFCADRDCALRYQQSIRVPSHKRAAGLRIRGNR
;
A
#
# COMPACT_ATOMS: atom_id res chain seq x y z
N MET A 1 18.21 -2.57 7.39
CA MET A 1 16.95 -2.11 6.78
C MET A 1 15.99 -1.61 7.85
N HIS A 2 15.93 -0.31 8.07
CA HIS A 2 15.06 0.28 9.09
C HIS A 2 13.68 0.58 8.49
N PRO A 3 12.58 0.12 9.10
CA PRO A 3 11.26 0.49 8.63
C PRO A 3 11.06 2.00 8.83
N ILE A 4 10.54 2.64 7.80
CA ILE A 4 10.15 4.04 7.87
C ILE A 4 8.85 4.15 8.69
N PRO A 5 8.77 5.10 9.63
CA PRO A 5 7.59 5.24 10.49
C PRO A 5 6.36 5.63 9.68
N LYS A 6 5.21 5.09 10.10
CA LYS A 6 3.90 5.54 9.62
C LYS A 6 3.52 6.85 10.31
N LEU A 7 2.58 7.57 9.70
CA LEU A 7 1.88 8.66 10.39
C LEU A 7 1.20 8.13 11.66
N THR A 8 1.21 8.96 12.70
CA THR A 8 0.45 8.75 13.93
C THR A 8 -0.69 9.75 14.00
N ALA A 9 -1.74 9.46 14.76
CA ALA A 9 -2.87 10.38 14.96
C ALA A 9 -2.39 11.73 15.51
N GLN A 10 -1.48 11.70 16.49
CA GLN A 10 -0.86 12.91 17.02
C GLN A 10 -0.16 13.70 15.93
N ARG A 11 0.69 13.04 15.13
CA ARG A 11 1.45 13.73 14.10
C ARG A 11 0.55 14.32 13.02
N LEU A 12 -0.51 13.60 12.67
CA LEU A 12 -1.52 14.04 11.72
C LEU A 12 -2.31 15.27 12.20
N ALA A 13 -2.59 15.37 13.50
CA ALA A 13 -3.22 16.56 14.09
C ALA A 13 -2.30 17.79 14.11
N GLU A 14 -0.98 17.57 14.19
CA GLU A 14 0.04 18.62 14.20
C GLU A 14 0.51 19.02 12.78
N LEU A 15 0.12 18.28 11.74
CA LEU A 15 0.54 18.53 10.37
C LEU A 15 -0.08 19.84 9.85
N PRO A 16 0.71 20.79 9.33
CA PRO A 16 0.15 21.98 8.73
C PRO A 16 -0.49 21.66 7.37
N PRO A 17 -1.62 22.30 7.02
CA PRO A 17 -2.16 22.26 5.66
C PRO A 17 -1.12 22.67 4.62
N GLY A 18 -1.12 22.02 3.47
CA GLY A 18 -0.09 22.16 2.44
C GLY A 18 1.08 21.18 2.58
N THR A 19 1.15 20.39 3.67
CA THR A 19 2.26 19.44 3.84
C THR A 19 2.13 18.26 2.88
N PRO A 20 3.16 17.93 2.07
CA PRO A 20 3.16 16.72 1.29
C PRO A 20 3.26 15.49 2.20
N ILE A 21 2.43 14.49 1.93
CA ILE A 21 2.47 13.19 2.60
C ILE A 21 2.31 12.09 1.56
N ARG A 22 2.86 10.91 1.84
CA ARG A 22 2.64 9.71 1.02
C ARG A 22 1.55 8.86 1.65
N ILE A 23 0.53 8.48 0.87
CA ILE A 23 -0.51 7.52 1.24
C ILE A 23 -0.46 6.34 0.26
N GLY A 24 0.02 5.20 0.73
CA GLY A 24 0.25 4.02 -0.10
C GLY A 24 1.30 4.31 -1.18
N SER A 25 0.86 4.35 -2.44
CA SER A 25 1.69 4.69 -3.60
C SER A 25 1.49 6.12 -4.09
N GLN A 26 0.57 6.88 -3.48
CA GLN A 26 0.23 8.23 -3.92
C GLN A 26 0.95 9.27 -3.06
N LEU A 27 1.51 10.29 -3.71
CA LEU A 27 1.97 11.51 -3.05
C LEU A 27 0.80 12.51 -3.09
N VAL A 28 0.40 13.06 -1.95
CA VAL A 28 -0.73 13.98 -1.84
C VAL A 28 -0.36 15.16 -0.96
N THR A 29 -1.10 16.26 -1.11
CA THR A 29 -0.95 17.44 -0.25
C THR A 29 -2.01 17.40 0.84
N PHE A 30 -1.60 17.30 2.10
CA PHE A 30 -2.51 17.31 3.24
C PHE A 30 -3.22 18.65 3.38
N ASN A 31 -4.54 18.65 3.59
CA ASN A 31 -5.33 19.88 3.76
C ASN A 31 -5.87 20.03 5.18
N GLY A 32 -6.11 18.94 5.90
CA GLY A 32 -6.64 18.97 7.26
C GLY A 32 -7.39 17.70 7.64
N CYS A 33 -7.90 17.68 8.87
CA CYS A 33 -8.82 16.67 9.34
C CYS A 33 -10.20 17.28 9.58
N SER A 34 -11.26 16.54 9.24
CA SER A 34 -12.64 16.95 9.50
C SER A 34 -13.45 15.80 10.07
N ILE A 35 -14.37 16.10 10.98
CA ILE A 35 -15.33 15.12 11.52
C ILE A 35 -16.63 15.28 10.74
N ARG A 36 -17.09 14.19 10.11
CA ARG A 36 -18.33 14.18 9.32
C ARG A 36 -18.96 12.79 9.31
N PRO A 37 -20.28 12.66 9.05
CA PRO A 37 -20.94 11.37 9.01
C PRO A 37 -20.44 10.53 7.83
N ASN A 38 -20.18 9.25 8.08
CA ASN A 38 -19.93 8.25 7.05
C ASN A 38 -21.25 7.86 6.33
N TYR A 39 -21.17 6.90 5.40
CA TYR A 39 -22.35 6.42 4.65
C TYR A 39 -23.46 5.79 5.53
N LYS A 40 -23.16 5.45 6.78
CA LYS A 40 -24.12 4.94 7.78
C LYS A 40 -24.64 6.03 8.72
N GLY A 41 -24.24 7.29 8.52
CA GLY A 41 -24.60 8.40 9.41
C GLY A 41 -23.81 8.46 10.71
N VAL A 42 -22.74 7.66 10.86
CA VAL A 42 -21.89 7.67 12.06
C VAL A 42 -20.77 8.69 11.86
N GLU A 43 -20.56 9.57 12.84
CA GLU A 43 -19.46 10.53 12.80
C GLU A 43 -18.11 9.83 12.82
N GLU A 44 -17.27 10.14 11.84
CA GLU A 44 -15.90 9.63 11.74
C GLU A 44 -14.94 10.76 11.34
N THR A 45 -13.66 10.58 11.69
CA THR A 45 -12.59 11.48 11.28
C THR A 45 -12.13 11.15 9.87
N PHE A 46 -12.14 12.17 9.02
CA PHE A 46 -11.64 12.13 7.66
C PHE A 46 -10.39 12.99 7.54
N VAL A 47 -9.44 12.52 6.75
CA VAL A 47 -8.29 13.29 6.30
C VAL A 47 -8.60 13.79 4.90
N ASP A 48 -8.56 15.11 4.75
CA ASP A 48 -8.75 15.78 3.48
C ASP A 48 -7.39 16.13 2.87
N TYR A 49 -7.24 15.90 1.57
CA TYR A 49 -6.00 16.13 0.84
C TYR A 49 -6.27 16.48 -0.61
N THR A 50 -5.24 16.96 -1.31
CA THR A 50 -5.27 17.27 -2.73
C THR A 50 -4.36 16.29 -3.47
N LEU A 51 -4.88 15.67 -4.52
CA LEU A 51 -4.12 14.80 -5.42
C LEU A 51 -3.17 15.62 -6.32
N PRO A 52 -2.16 14.99 -6.95
CA PRO A 52 -1.20 15.70 -7.81
C PRO A 52 -1.84 16.44 -9.00
N ASP A 53 -3.01 16.00 -9.44
CA ASP A 53 -3.79 16.64 -10.52
C ASP A 53 -4.64 17.82 -10.05
N GLY A 54 -4.60 18.15 -8.75
CA GLY A 54 -5.40 19.19 -8.11
C GLY A 54 -6.78 18.72 -7.65
N THR A 55 -7.15 17.45 -7.89
CA THR A 55 -8.44 16.92 -7.48
C THR A 55 -8.49 16.75 -5.95
N PRO A 56 -9.55 17.20 -5.26
CA PRO A 56 -9.71 16.94 -3.84
C PRO A 56 -9.97 15.45 -3.59
N GLY A 57 -9.37 14.92 -2.53
CA GLY A 57 -9.54 13.55 -2.08
C GLY A 57 -9.75 13.48 -0.58
N SER A 58 -10.29 12.35 -0.13
CA SER A 58 -10.43 12.08 1.29
C SER A 58 -10.44 10.59 1.60
N HIS A 59 -9.86 10.26 2.76
CA HIS A 59 -9.90 8.94 3.35
C HIS A 59 -10.23 9.04 4.84
N PHE A 60 -10.75 7.95 5.40
CA PHE A 60 -10.84 7.80 6.84
C PHE A 60 -9.46 7.90 7.48
N GLU A 61 -9.39 8.51 8.65
CA GLU A 61 -8.15 8.68 9.40
C GLU A 61 -7.40 7.36 9.57
N TYR A 62 -8.07 6.28 10.00
CA TYR A 62 -7.45 4.98 10.20
C TYR A 62 -6.80 4.42 8.92
N THR A 63 -7.33 4.75 7.74
CA THR A 63 -6.75 4.33 6.46
C THR A 63 -5.45 5.09 6.18
N VAL A 64 -5.43 6.39 6.47
CA VAL A 64 -4.22 7.21 6.37
C VAL A 64 -3.18 6.80 7.40
N LEU A 65 -3.57 6.44 8.63
CA LEU A 65 -2.62 5.96 9.64
C LEU A 65 -2.03 4.60 9.28
N ASP A 66 -2.79 3.71 8.64
CA ASP A 66 -2.24 2.42 8.18
C ASP A 66 -1.31 2.56 6.97
N ALA A 67 -1.61 3.50 6.07
CA ALA A 67 -0.95 3.61 4.78
C ALA A 67 -0.16 4.90 4.58
N GLY A 68 0.00 5.74 5.59
CA GLY A 68 0.54 7.10 5.45
C GLY A 68 1.93 7.27 6.06
N THR A 69 2.74 8.16 5.48
CA THR A 69 4.04 8.57 6.01
C THR A 69 4.46 9.95 5.47
N GLU A 70 5.24 10.71 6.24
CA GLU A 70 5.85 11.99 5.80
C GLU A 70 7.09 11.77 4.93
N HIS A 71 7.60 10.53 4.86
CA HIS A 71 8.80 10.22 4.08
C HIS A 71 8.43 9.98 2.62
N LEU A 72 8.50 11.04 1.81
CA LEU A 72 7.94 11.09 0.46
C LEU A 72 8.61 10.14 -0.54
N GLU A 73 9.89 9.83 -0.32
CA GLU A 73 10.65 8.89 -1.15
C GLU A 73 10.45 7.42 -0.73
N SER A 74 9.65 7.18 0.32
CA SER A 74 9.45 5.82 0.80
C SER A 74 8.67 4.96 -0.19
N VAL A 75 9.03 3.69 -0.23
CA VAL A 75 8.38 2.67 -1.05
C VAL A 75 7.67 1.70 -0.13
N ARG A 76 6.38 1.44 -0.40
CA ARG A 76 5.57 0.50 0.38
C ARG A 76 5.79 -0.92 -0.15
N CYS A 77 6.22 -1.84 0.72
CA CYS A 77 6.30 -3.25 0.36
C CYS A 77 4.90 -3.81 0.08
N ARG A 78 4.73 -4.46 -1.08
CA ARG A 78 3.46 -5.05 -1.51
C ARG A 78 2.95 -6.17 -0.60
N TYR A 79 3.85 -6.92 0.04
CA TYR A 79 3.49 -8.01 0.95
C TYR A 79 3.19 -7.56 2.37
N CYS A 80 4.19 -6.96 3.05
CA CYS A 80 4.08 -6.66 4.47
C CYS A 80 3.55 -5.25 4.76
N GLY A 81 3.31 -4.42 3.73
CA GLY A 81 2.73 -3.09 3.86
C GLY A 81 3.62 -2.04 4.53
N ARG A 82 4.86 -2.38 4.92
CA ARG A 82 5.81 -1.47 5.56
C ARG A 82 6.46 -0.53 4.55
N PHE A 83 6.71 0.70 4.97
CA PHE A 83 7.51 1.67 4.22
C PHE A 83 9.00 1.39 4.40
N ARG A 84 9.71 1.46 3.29
CA ARG A 84 11.15 1.21 3.19
C ARG A 84 11.81 2.33 2.40
N HIS A 85 13.09 2.57 2.67
CA HIS A 85 13.91 3.39 1.79
C HIS A 85 14.03 2.68 0.43
N PRO A 86 14.09 3.37 -0.73
CA PRO A 86 14.16 2.72 -2.04
C PRO A 86 15.28 1.69 -2.19
N GLU A 87 16.42 1.90 -1.54
CA GLU A 87 17.55 0.97 -1.53
C GLU A 87 17.28 -0.33 -0.75
N ASP A 88 16.29 -0.31 0.15
CA ASP A 88 15.89 -1.43 0.98
C ASP A 88 14.84 -2.34 0.29
N VAL A 89 14.59 -2.12 -1.00
CA VAL A 89 13.52 -2.75 -1.77
C VAL A 89 14.04 -3.36 -3.07
N VAL A 90 13.46 -4.48 -3.45
CA VAL A 90 13.72 -5.16 -4.71
C VAL A 90 12.44 -5.27 -5.54
N LYS A 91 12.56 -5.08 -6.85
CA LYS A 91 11.48 -5.33 -7.80
C LYS A 91 11.31 -6.84 -8.00
N GLY A 92 10.18 -7.38 -7.56
CA GLY A 92 9.81 -8.78 -7.76
C GLY A 92 8.78 -8.95 -8.86
N THR A 93 8.94 -9.97 -9.71
CA THR A 93 7.88 -10.36 -10.65
C THR A 93 6.86 -11.23 -9.94
N VAL A 94 5.62 -10.76 -9.92
CA VAL A 94 4.45 -11.47 -9.42
C VAL A 94 3.72 -12.10 -10.59
N LYS A 95 3.59 -13.42 -10.57
CA LYS A 95 2.86 -14.19 -11.57
C LYS A 95 1.45 -14.49 -11.05
N HIS A 96 0.47 -13.87 -11.69
CA HIS A 96 -0.94 -14.24 -11.58
C HIS A 96 -1.27 -15.30 -12.63
N TRP A 97 -2.50 -15.83 -12.56
CA TRP A 97 -2.96 -16.86 -13.49
C TRP A 97 -3.12 -16.37 -14.94
N ASN A 98 -3.33 -15.07 -15.17
CA ASN A 98 -3.53 -14.45 -16.48
C ASN A 98 -2.56 -13.31 -16.80
N ARG A 99 -1.74 -12.88 -15.86
CA ARG A 99 -0.82 -11.75 -16.05
C ARG A 99 0.42 -11.88 -15.18
N SER A 100 1.45 -11.10 -15.51
CA SER A 100 2.58 -10.87 -14.61
C SER A 100 2.70 -9.38 -14.36
N GLU A 101 2.96 -9.00 -13.12
CA GLU A 101 3.18 -7.62 -12.71
C GLU A 101 4.49 -7.50 -11.92
N ARG A 102 5.11 -6.32 -11.94
CA ARG A 102 6.31 -6.05 -11.13
C ARG A 102 5.91 -5.17 -9.96
N ASP A 103 6.27 -5.60 -8.76
CA ASP A 103 5.97 -4.93 -7.51
C ASP A 103 7.20 -4.78 -6.63
N ASP A 104 7.09 -3.91 -5.63
CA ASP A 104 8.13 -3.59 -4.67
C ASP A 104 8.07 -4.47 -3.41
N PHE A 105 9.17 -5.14 -3.09
CA PHE A 105 9.27 -6.05 -1.94
C PHE A 105 10.49 -5.75 -1.07
N CYS A 106 10.40 -5.95 0.24
CA CYS A 106 11.56 -5.86 1.12
C CYS A 106 12.65 -6.85 0.64
N ALA A 107 13.90 -6.38 0.54
CA ALA A 107 15.00 -7.22 0.10
C ALA A 107 15.37 -8.33 1.12
N ASP A 108 15.08 -8.12 2.40
CA ASP A 108 15.57 -8.91 3.54
C ASP A 108 14.60 -10.00 4.05
N ARG A 109 13.38 -10.09 3.51
CA ARG A 109 12.27 -10.81 4.17
C ARG A 109 11.55 -11.84 3.32
N ASP A 110 12.12 -12.22 2.19
CA ASP A 110 11.48 -13.10 1.20
C ASP A 110 10.05 -12.65 0.84
N CYS A 111 9.78 -11.33 0.94
CA CYS A 111 8.43 -10.79 0.80
C CYS A 111 7.84 -11.11 -0.58
N ALA A 112 8.67 -11.06 -1.63
CA ALA A 112 8.28 -11.44 -2.99
C ALA A 112 7.83 -12.90 -3.06
N LEU A 113 8.59 -13.83 -2.46
CA LEU A 113 8.27 -15.26 -2.46
C LEU A 113 6.98 -15.54 -1.68
N ARG A 114 6.86 -14.97 -0.48
CA ARG A 114 5.66 -15.15 0.36
C ARG A 114 4.41 -14.58 -0.28
N TYR A 115 4.53 -13.42 -0.93
CA TYR A 115 3.43 -12.85 -1.70
C TYR A 115 3.03 -13.76 -2.85
N GLN A 116 3.99 -14.25 -3.63
CA GLN A 116 3.72 -15.19 -4.73
C GLN A 116 3.00 -16.46 -4.26
N GLN A 117 3.35 -17.00 -3.09
CA GLN A 117 2.69 -18.16 -2.49
C GLN A 117 1.26 -17.87 -2.00
N SER A 118 0.98 -16.62 -1.61
CA SER A 118 -0.36 -16.21 -1.16
C SER A 118 -1.38 -16.08 -2.31
N ILE A 119 -0.92 -15.97 -3.55
CA ILE A 119 -1.78 -15.82 -4.73
C ILE A 119 -2.50 -17.14 -5.02
N ARG A 120 -3.83 -17.10 -4.91
CA ARG A 120 -4.68 -18.24 -5.23
C ARG A 120 -4.77 -18.42 -6.74
N VAL A 121 -4.49 -19.64 -7.20
CA VAL A 121 -4.69 -20.06 -8.59
C VAL A 121 -6.03 -20.80 -8.68
N PRO A 122 -6.90 -20.48 -9.65
CA PRO A 122 -8.16 -21.20 -9.86
C PRO A 122 -7.94 -22.72 -10.00
N SER A 123 -8.79 -23.50 -9.32
CA SER A 123 -8.69 -24.97 -9.21
C SER A 123 -8.65 -25.69 -10.57
N HIS A 124 -9.44 -25.24 -11.54
CA HIS A 124 -9.50 -25.82 -12.88
C HIS A 124 -8.18 -25.77 -13.66
N LYS A 125 -7.29 -24.81 -13.36
CA LYS A 125 -5.96 -24.69 -13.99
C LYS A 125 -4.88 -25.45 -13.22
N ARG A 126 -5.07 -25.75 -11.92
CA ARG A 126 -4.16 -26.63 -11.15
C ARG A 126 -4.16 -28.06 -11.70
N ALA A 127 -5.33 -28.56 -12.13
CA ALA A 127 -5.47 -29.89 -12.72
C ALA A 127 -4.77 -30.03 -14.10
N ALA A 128 -4.71 -28.95 -14.88
CA ALA A 128 -4.05 -28.95 -16.20
C ALA A 128 -2.50 -29.04 -16.09
N GLY A 129 -1.90 -28.41 -15.07
CA GLY A 129 -0.45 -28.48 -14.83
C GLY A 129 0.04 -29.84 -14.33
N LEU A 130 -0.82 -30.59 -13.65
CA LEU A 130 -0.52 -31.96 -13.19
C LEU A 130 -0.54 -32.99 -14.32
N ARG A 131 -1.31 -32.76 -15.40
CA ARG A 131 -1.38 -33.67 -16.55
C ARG A 131 -0.14 -33.66 -17.45
N ILE A 132 0.67 -32.60 -17.40
CA ILE A 132 1.88 -32.48 -18.24
C ILE A 132 3.08 -33.20 -17.60
N ARG A 133 3.06 -33.45 -16.28
CA ARG A 133 4.16 -34.15 -15.56
C ARG A 133 3.97 -35.67 -15.45
N GLY A 134 2.98 -36.25 -16.13
CA GLY A 134 2.66 -37.68 -16.09
C GLY A 134 3.19 -38.52 -17.26
N ASN A 135 3.86 -37.92 -18.24
CA ASN A 135 4.53 -38.67 -19.32
C ASN A 135 6.04 -38.50 -19.21
N ARG A 136 6.65 -39.33 -18.35
CA ARG A 136 8.05 -39.72 -18.47
C ARG A 136 8.17 -41.19 -18.11
#